data_AF-A0A151DZ53-F1
#
_entry.id   AF-A0A151DZ53-F1
#
_cell.length_a   1.000
_cell.length_b   1.000
_cell.length_c   1.000
_cell.angle_alpha   90.00
_cell.angle_beta   90.00
_cell.angle_gamma   90.00
#
_symmetry.space_group_name_H-M   'P 1'
#
loop_
_entity.id
_entity.type
_entity.pdbx_description
1 polymer ?
#
loop_
_entity_poly.entity_id
_entity_poly.type
_entity_poly.pdbx_seq_one_letter_code
_entity_poly.pdbx_strand_id
1 'polypeptide(L)'
;MWPTTPGPNSDDHNFNNVNDVQTSWRQGRGAKELIETIAWYCNTNFCRNPFICGFAGTYPKYLEEGVRQWIQDTGLQNRYSLEALRKPTFPKIVEKLHNNSGIILNLLFYNSNALFFPTFLGHYVAVTDIKLKGSIALCALFQNIANPEPTSLEHNDVNIVSYDIYPVNFTSTLPEKASWWIEEYFTVGAKKLAGIAVYALIILEIG
;
A
#
# COMPACT_ATOMS: atom_id res chain seq x y z
N MET A 1 28.04 10.20 14.08
CA MET A 1 28.08 10.42 12.62
C MET A 1 27.19 9.35 12.03
N TRP A 2 26.04 9.73 11.46
CA TRP A 2 25.05 8.78 10.94
C TRP A 2 25.67 7.96 9.80
N PRO A 3 25.36 6.66 9.65
CA PRO A 3 25.51 6.04 8.35
C PRO A 3 24.55 6.80 7.42
N THR A 4 25.10 7.45 6.41
CA THR A 4 24.37 8.32 5.49
C THR A 4 23.38 7.57 4.60
N THR A 5 23.35 6.24 4.63
CA THR A 5 22.58 5.41 3.71
C THR A 5 22.32 4.03 4.32
N PRO A 6 21.08 3.71 4.73
CA PRO A 6 20.70 2.33 5.02
C PRO A 6 20.51 1.57 3.69
N GLY A 7 21.58 0.93 3.21
CA GLY A 7 21.53 0.04 2.05
C GLY A 7 22.90 -0.43 1.56
N PRO A 8 22.96 -1.48 0.72
CA PRO A 8 24.23 -1.96 0.15
C PRO A 8 24.84 -0.90 -0.77
N ASN A 9 26.17 -0.75 -0.73
CA ASN A 9 26.97 0.25 -1.49
C ASN A 9 26.83 0.23 -3.03
N SER A 10 25.89 -0.53 -3.58
CA SER A 10 25.54 -0.61 -5.00
C SER A 10 24.19 0.01 -5.35
N ASP A 11 23.42 0.41 -4.33
CA ASP A 11 22.20 1.21 -4.45
C ASP A 11 22.62 2.69 -4.52
N ASP A 12 22.33 3.37 -5.63
CA ASP A 12 22.62 4.80 -5.75
C ASP A 12 21.65 5.66 -4.93
N HIS A 13 20.66 5.01 -4.30
CA HIS A 13 19.61 5.61 -3.47
C HIS A 13 18.88 6.76 -4.16
N ASN A 14 18.90 6.77 -5.48
CA ASN A 14 18.23 7.81 -6.22
C ASN A 14 16.74 7.47 -6.24
N PHE A 15 15.96 8.18 -5.42
CA PHE A 15 14.49 8.11 -5.45
C PHE A 15 13.90 8.45 -6.84
N ASN A 16 14.71 8.93 -7.80
CA ASN A 16 14.31 9.12 -9.19
C ASN A 16 14.40 7.84 -10.05
N ASN A 17 14.95 6.73 -9.55
CA ASN A 17 15.03 5.46 -10.28
C ASN A 17 13.76 4.60 -10.13
N VAL A 18 12.80 5.07 -9.32
CA VAL A 18 11.43 4.51 -9.20
C VAL A 18 10.74 4.37 -10.58
N ASN A 19 11.23 5.10 -11.59
CA ASN A 19 10.77 5.10 -12.98
C ASN A 19 11.85 4.71 -14.01
N ASP A 20 12.88 3.93 -13.65
CA ASP A 20 13.81 3.41 -14.66
C ASP A 20 13.14 2.30 -15.52
N VAL A 21 12.36 2.74 -16.50
CA VAL A 21 11.74 1.88 -17.53
C VAL A 21 12.77 1.24 -18.46
N GLN A 22 14.05 1.63 -18.39
CA GLN A 22 15.11 1.10 -19.23
C GLN A 22 15.79 -0.13 -18.60
N THR A 23 15.69 -0.32 -17.28
CA THR A 23 16.19 -1.53 -16.63
C THR A 23 15.09 -2.56 -16.44
N SER A 24 15.29 -3.73 -17.05
CA SER A 24 14.42 -4.88 -16.83
C SER A 24 14.48 -5.31 -15.37
N TRP A 25 13.32 -5.45 -14.71
CA TRP A 25 13.25 -5.98 -13.35
C TRP A 25 13.93 -7.36 -13.27
N ARG A 26 15.06 -7.43 -12.56
CA ARG A 26 15.74 -8.71 -12.29
C ARG A 26 15.06 -9.40 -11.12
N GLN A 27 14.18 -10.35 -11.44
CA GLN A 27 13.59 -11.24 -10.43
C GLN A 27 14.68 -12.13 -9.80
N GLY A 28 14.71 -12.18 -8.47
CA GLY A 28 15.68 -12.99 -7.71
C GLY A 28 16.46 -12.19 -6.65
N ARG A 29 17.33 -12.88 -5.91
CA ARG A 29 18.16 -12.26 -4.87
C ARG A 29 19.21 -11.37 -5.54
N GLY A 30 19.30 -10.10 -5.14
CA GLY A 30 20.23 -9.12 -5.72
C GLY A 30 19.59 -8.06 -6.62
N ALA A 31 18.28 -7.82 -6.49
CA ALA A 31 17.65 -6.55 -6.84
C ALA A 31 18.51 -5.39 -6.32
N LYS A 32 18.90 -4.47 -7.20
CA LYS A 32 19.91 -3.45 -6.88
C LYS A 32 19.33 -2.17 -6.29
N GLU A 33 18.04 -1.90 -6.51
CA GLU A 33 17.39 -0.68 -6.02
C GLU A 33 16.33 -1.00 -4.95
N LEU A 34 15.93 0.05 -4.23
CA LEU A 34 15.09 -0.05 -3.05
C LEU A 34 13.73 -0.72 -3.33
N ILE A 35 13.05 -0.35 -4.43
CA ILE A 35 11.71 -0.85 -4.74
C ILE A 35 11.75 -2.33 -5.08
N GLU A 36 12.67 -2.78 -5.94
CA GLU A 36 12.80 -4.20 -6.29
C GLU A 36 13.22 -5.02 -5.07
N THR A 37 14.05 -4.44 -4.21
CA THR A 37 14.47 -5.07 -2.95
C THR A 37 13.26 -5.28 -2.04
N ILE A 38 12.45 -4.24 -1.81
CA ILE A 38 11.22 -4.35 -1.00
C ILE A 38 10.23 -5.32 -1.67
N ALA A 39 10.06 -5.24 -2.99
CA ALA A 39 9.19 -6.14 -3.75
C ALA A 39 9.64 -7.59 -3.61
N TRP A 40 10.95 -7.86 -3.60
CA TRP A 40 11.53 -9.17 -3.33
C TRP A 40 11.23 -9.64 -1.91
N TYR A 41 11.48 -8.82 -0.89
CA TYR A 41 11.15 -9.17 0.50
C TYR A 41 9.66 -9.51 0.65
N CYS A 42 8.79 -8.72 0.03
CA CYS A 42 7.34 -8.90 0.05
C CYS A 42 6.84 -9.99 -0.92
N ASN A 43 7.72 -10.71 -1.61
CA ASN A 43 7.37 -11.76 -2.57
C ASN A 43 6.32 -11.31 -3.60
N THR A 44 6.43 -10.07 -4.07
CA THR A 44 5.52 -9.47 -5.05
C THR A 44 5.55 -10.28 -6.34
N ASN A 45 4.38 -10.62 -6.90
CA ASN A 45 4.23 -11.48 -8.08
C ASN A 45 4.96 -12.83 -7.93
N PHE A 46 5.11 -13.33 -6.69
CA PHE A 46 5.89 -14.53 -6.37
C PHE A 46 7.34 -14.50 -6.88
N CYS A 47 7.97 -13.33 -6.94
CA CYS A 47 9.34 -13.20 -7.47
C CYS A 47 10.42 -13.97 -6.68
N ARG A 48 10.14 -14.46 -5.46
CA ARG A 48 11.02 -15.39 -4.74
C ARG A 48 10.85 -16.85 -5.17
N ASN A 49 9.74 -17.17 -5.84
CA ASN A 49 9.34 -18.52 -6.23
C ASN A 49 9.05 -18.55 -7.74
N PRO A 50 10.09 -18.67 -8.60
CA PRO A 50 9.96 -18.52 -10.06
C PRO A 50 9.06 -19.57 -10.74
N PHE A 51 8.66 -20.62 -10.01
CA PHE A 51 7.75 -21.66 -10.49
C PHE A 51 6.26 -21.34 -10.28
N ILE A 52 5.93 -20.26 -9.56
CA ILE A 52 4.55 -19.81 -9.36
C ILE A 52 4.31 -18.63 -10.29
N CYS A 53 3.61 -18.88 -11.39
CA CYS A 53 3.23 -17.87 -12.39
C CYS A 53 1.72 -17.57 -12.35
N GLY A 54 1.33 -16.39 -12.83
CA GLY A 54 -0.09 -16.03 -13.05
C GLY A 54 -0.78 -15.30 -11.89
N PHE A 55 -0.07 -14.96 -10.83
CA PHE A 55 -0.58 -14.13 -9.74
C PHE A 55 0.06 -12.74 -9.76
N ALA A 56 -0.78 -11.71 -9.72
CA ALA A 56 -0.35 -10.32 -9.65
C ALA A 56 -0.54 -9.76 -8.22
N GLY A 57 0.43 -8.96 -7.77
CA GLY A 57 0.43 -8.27 -6.50
C GLY A 57 1.11 -9.02 -5.36
N THR A 58 0.75 -8.61 -4.14
CA THR A 58 1.35 -9.08 -2.89
C THR A 58 0.24 -9.51 -1.93
N TYR A 59 0.40 -10.65 -1.27
CA TYR A 59 -0.54 -11.06 -0.22
C TYR A 59 -0.24 -10.33 1.09
N PRO A 60 -1.24 -10.01 1.92
CA PRO A 60 -1.02 -9.31 3.20
C PRO A 60 0.01 -9.97 4.11
N LYS A 61 0.03 -11.31 4.14
CA LYS A 61 1.03 -12.07 4.88
C LYS A 61 2.46 -11.79 4.39
N TYR A 62 2.67 -11.78 3.07
CA TYR A 62 3.99 -11.52 2.51
C TYR A 62 4.41 -10.06 2.64
N LEU A 63 3.47 -9.12 2.59
CA LEU A 63 3.76 -7.72 2.92
C LEU A 63 4.27 -7.59 4.36
N GLU A 64 3.56 -8.18 5.32
CA GLU A 64 3.96 -8.14 6.74
C GLU A 64 5.34 -8.78 6.97
N GLU A 65 5.51 -10.02 6.50
CA GLU A 65 6.76 -10.77 6.67
C GLU A 65 7.93 -10.10 5.95
N GLY A 66 7.68 -9.57 4.75
CA GLY A 66 8.67 -8.88 3.94
C GLY A 66 9.17 -7.59 4.57
N VAL A 67 8.27 -6.70 4.97
CA VAL A 67 8.64 -5.44 5.64
C VAL A 67 9.35 -5.73 6.96
N ARG A 68 8.89 -6.71 7.73
CA ARG A 68 9.54 -7.12 8.98
C ARG A 68 10.97 -7.60 8.76
N GLN A 69 11.18 -8.46 7.76
CA GLN A 69 12.51 -8.96 7.43
C GLN A 69 13.41 -7.85 6.91
N TRP A 70 12.91 -6.95 6.05
CA TRP A 70 13.69 -5.82 5.55
C TRP A 70 14.13 -4.87 6.68
N ILE A 71 13.26 -4.57 7.65
CA ILE A 71 13.61 -3.75 8.83
C ILE A 71 14.71 -4.42 9.67
N GLN A 72 14.67 -5.75 9.81
CA GLN A 72 15.70 -6.50 10.55
C GLN A 72 17.04 -6.50 9.82
N ASP A 73 17.02 -6.80 8.51
CA ASP A 73 18.23 -6.92 7.70
C ASP A 73 18.92 -5.56 7.46
N THR A 74 18.17 -4.45 7.58
CA THR A 74 18.71 -3.08 7.50
C THR A 74 19.16 -2.51 8.85
N GLY A 75 19.02 -3.26 9.96
CA GLY A 75 19.42 -2.80 11.28
C GLY A 75 18.48 -1.76 11.90
N LEU A 76 17.26 -1.63 11.36
CA LEU A 76 16.26 -0.64 11.76
C LEU A 76 15.27 -1.16 12.81
N GLN A 77 15.43 -2.39 13.30
CA GLN A 77 14.53 -3.04 14.25
C GLN A 77 14.39 -2.31 15.60
N ASN A 78 15.38 -1.48 15.96
CA ASN A 78 15.33 -0.66 17.17
C ASN A 78 14.72 0.74 16.92
N ARG A 79 14.31 1.04 15.68
CA ARG A 79 13.72 2.32 15.27
C ARG A 79 12.31 2.20 14.74
N TYR A 80 11.92 1.05 14.21
CA TYR A 80 10.57 0.85 13.70
C TYR A 80 9.93 -0.40 14.32
N SER A 81 8.66 -0.27 14.64
CA SER A 81 7.78 -1.37 15.04
C SER A 81 6.67 -1.56 14.01
N LEU A 82 6.20 -2.82 13.88
CA LEU A 82 5.17 -3.19 12.92
C LEU A 82 3.97 -3.80 13.64
N GLU A 83 2.78 -3.37 13.25
CA GLU A 83 1.50 -3.97 13.68
C GLU A 83 0.62 -4.25 12.47
N ALA A 84 0.19 -5.49 12.32
CA ALA A 84 -0.71 -5.91 11.25
C ALA A 84 -2.14 -6.06 11.78
N LEU A 85 -3.08 -5.35 11.18
CA LEU A 85 -4.48 -5.35 11.55
C LEU A 85 -5.32 -6.01 10.46
N ARG A 86 -5.97 -7.13 10.79
CA ARG A 86 -7.02 -7.70 9.94
C ARG A 86 -8.34 -7.02 10.26
N LYS A 87 -9.11 -6.63 9.24
CA LYS A 87 -10.38 -5.91 9.38
C LYS A 87 -10.23 -4.66 10.30
N PRO A 88 -9.33 -3.72 9.97
CA PRO A 88 -9.06 -2.58 10.83
C PRO A 88 -10.33 -1.75 11.07
N THR A 89 -10.55 -1.28 12.30
CA THR A 89 -11.60 -0.30 12.56
C THR A 89 -11.12 1.09 12.16
N PHE A 90 -12.02 1.94 11.67
CA PHE A 90 -11.63 3.31 11.31
C PHE A 90 -11.06 4.10 12.49
N PRO A 91 -11.63 4.05 13.72
CA PRO A 91 -11.02 4.69 14.89
C PRO A 91 -9.60 4.23 15.18
N LYS A 92 -9.27 2.95 14.93
CA LYS A 92 -7.90 2.45 15.12
C LYS A 92 -6.93 3.03 14.09
N ILE A 93 -7.36 3.21 12.84
CA ILE A 93 -6.56 3.89 11.81
C ILE A 93 -6.29 5.35 12.21
N VAL A 94 -7.31 6.06 12.70
CA VAL A 94 -7.16 7.44 13.20
C VAL A 94 -6.17 7.51 14.36
N GLU A 95 -6.32 6.63 15.36
CA GLU A 95 -5.42 6.54 16.52
C GLU A 95 -3.96 6.34 16.07
N LYS A 96 -3.72 5.43 15.13
CA LYS A 96 -2.36 5.14 14.63
C LYS A 96 -1.78 6.30 13.84
N LEU A 97 -2.57 6.95 12.99
CA LEU A 97 -2.09 8.08 12.22
C LEU A 97 -1.72 9.25 13.12
N HIS A 98 -2.52 9.56 14.14
CA HIS A 98 -2.23 10.59 15.13
C HIS A 98 -0.98 10.30 15.97
N ASN A 99 -0.61 9.02 16.12
CA ASN A 99 0.63 8.60 16.76
C ASN A 99 1.81 8.56 15.76
N ASN A 100 1.77 9.36 14.69
CA ASN A 100 2.80 9.47 13.66
C ASN A 100 3.19 8.12 13.02
N SER A 101 2.25 7.16 12.94
CA SER A 101 2.50 5.90 12.25
C SER A 101 2.26 6.03 10.75
N GLY A 102 3.13 5.44 9.93
CA GLY A 102 2.85 5.14 8.53
C GLY A 102 1.81 4.03 8.44
N ILE A 103 0.84 4.16 7.54
CA ILE A 103 -0.27 3.20 7.40
C ILE A 103 -0.42 2.81 5.93
N ILE A 104 -0.27 1.51 5.66
CA ILE A 104 -0.58 0.90 4.37
C ILE A 104 -1.89 0.12 4.53
N LEU A 105 -2.92 0.49 3.76
CA LEU A 105 -4.22 -0.18 3.75
C LEU A 105 -4.36 -1.07 2.52
N ASN A 106 -4.96 -2.25 2.69
CA ASN A 106 -5.49 -3.04 1.58
C ASN A 106 -6.99 -2.80 1.44
N LEU A 107 -7.40 -2.27 0.29
CA LEU A 107 -8.78 -2.13 -0.11
C LEU A 107 -9.15 -3.27 -1.05
N LEU A 108 -10.12 -4.09 -0.65
CA LEU A 108 -10.73 -5.07 -1.55
C LEU A 108 -11.85 -4.40 -2.34
N PHE A 109 -11.80 -4.49 -3.66
CA PHE A 109 -12.80 -3.90 -4.54
C PHE A 109 -14.11 -4.65 -4.40
N TYR A 110 -15.18 -3.89 -4.30
CA TYR A 110 -16.53 -4.40 -4.07
C TYR A 110 -17.52 -3.79 -5.06
N ASN A 111 -18.30 -4.65 -5.70
CA ASN A 111 -19.41 -4.28 -6.58
C ASN A 111 -20.73 -4.76 -5.95
N SER A 112 -21.49 -3.83 -5.40
CA SER A 112 -22.80 -4.12 -4.79
C SER A 112 -23.84 -4.64 -5.80
N ASN A 113 -23.65 -4.40 -7.10
CA ASN A 113 -24.55 -4.86 -8.16
C ASN A 113 -24.18 -6.24 -8.70
N ALA A 114 -23.09 -6.86 -8.23
CA ALA A 114 -22.67 -8.18 -8.70
C ALA A 114 -23.43 -9.29 -7.95
N LEU A 115 -24.11 -10.17 -8.70
CA LEU A 115 -24.82 -11.32 -8.16
C LEU A 115 -23.86 -12.43 -7.68
N PHE A 116 -22.72 -12.57 -8.34
CA PHE A 116 -21.70 -13.56 -8.04
C PHE A 116 -20.33 -12.87 -7.89
N PHE A 117 -19.54 -13.31 -6.90
CA PHE A 117 -18.22 -12.78 -6.59
C PHE A 117 -18.19 -11.25 -6.50
N PRO A 118 -18.90 -10.65 -5.52
CA PRO A 118 -19.00 -9.21 -5.44
C PRO A 118 -17.67 -8.54 -5.08
N THR A 119 -16.64 -9.32 -4.72
CA THR A 119 -15.28 -8.86 -4.47
C THR A 119 -14.29 -9.56 -5.39
N PHE A 120 -13.36 -8.84 -6.02
CA PHE A 120 -12.56 -9.43 -7.13
C PHE A 120 -11.10 -8.93 -7.28
N LEU A 121 -10.66 -7.89 -6.56
CA LEU A 121 -9.26 -7.44 -6.60
C LEU A 121 -8.91 -6.66 -5.32
N GLY A 122 -7.69 -6.80 -4.82
CA GLY A 122 -7.18 -5.98 -3.72
C GLY A 122 -6.17 -4.95 -4.22
N HIS A 123 -6.19 -3.76 -3.63
CA HIS A 123 -5.24 -2.68 -3.95
C HIS A 123 -4.67 -2.10 -2.67
N TYR A 124 -3.37 -1.82 -2.66
CA TYR A 124 -2.71 -1.19 -1.52
C TYR A 124 -2.64 0.31 -1.71
N VAL A 125 -2.95 1.06 -0.66
CA VAL A 125 -2.86 2.52 -0.61
C VAL A 125 -2.16 2.94 0.67
N ALA A 126 -1.52 4.10 0.67
CA ALA A 126 -1.01 4.70 1.90
C ALA A 126 -1.99 5.78 2.40
N VAL A 127 -2.18 5.83 3.72
CA VAL A 127 -3.01 6.86 4.37
C VAL A 127 -2.14 8.08 4.62
N THR A 128 -2.54 9.23 4.08
CA THR A 128 -1.80 10.49 4.23
C THR A 128 -2.39 11.40 5.29
N ASP A 129 -3.72 11.39 5.46
CA ASP A 129 -4.41 12.28 6.40
C ASP A 129 -5.82 11.76 6.75
N ILE A 130 -6.36 12.23 7.89
CA ILE A 130 -7.78 12.09 8.26
C ILE A 130 -8.38 13.49 8.31
N LYS A 131 -9.37 13.75 7.45
CA LYS A 131 -10.04 15.04 7.42
C LYS A 131 -11.20 15.09 8.42
N LEU A 132 -11.53 16.31 8.85
CA LEU A 132 -12.72 16.59 9.66
C LEU A 132 -13.97 15.96 9.02
N LYS A 133 -14.84 15.37 9.86
CA LYS A 133 -16.07 14.63 9.49
C LYS A 133 -15.88 13.18 9.03
N GLY A 134 -14.69 12.60 9.21
CA GLY A 134 -14.48 11.16 8.97
C GLY A 134 -14.19 10.82 7.51
N SER A 135 -13.57 11.73 6.77
CA SER A 135 -13.01 11.43 5.45
C SER A 135 -11.54 11.03 5.58
N ILE A 136 -11.05 10.22 4.64
CA ILE A 136 -9.68 9.72 4.60
C ILE A 136 -8.97 10.22 3.34
N ALA A 137 -7.75 10.72 3.49
CA ALA A 137 -6.88 11.04 2.36
C ALA A 137 -5.96 9.86 2.07
N LEU A 138 -5.91 9.44 0.80
CA LEU A 138 -5.19 8.26 0.35
C LEU A 138 -4.27 8.61 -0.83
N CYS A 139 -3.05 8.07 -0.85
CA CYS A 139 -2.15 8.12 -2.01
C CYS A 139 -1.88 6.72 -2.57
N ALA A 140 -1.16 6.65 -3.69
CA ALA A 140 -0.98 5.42 -4.49
C ALA A 140 -2.32 4.79 -4.92
N LEU A 141 -3.24 5.62 -5.40
CA LEU A 141 -4.62 5.22 -5.73
C LEU A 141 -4.69 4.34 -6.98
N PHE A 142 -5.73 3.51 -7.06
CA PHE A 142 -6.03 2.77 -8.29
C PHE A 142 -6.47 3.69 -9.44
N GLN A 143 -7.22 4.74 -9.10
CA GLN A 143 -7.60 5.84 -9.99
C GLN A 143 -7.55 7.14 -9.22
N ASN A 144 -7.05 8.18 -9.87
CA ASN A 144 -7.02 9.53 -9.33
C ASN A 144 -8.24 10.28 -9.84
N ILE A 145 -9.26 10.36 -8.99
CA ILE A 145 -10.57 10.92 -9.31
C ILE A 145 -10.64 12.37 -8.86
N ALA A 146 -10.07 12.71 -7.70
CA ALA A 146 -10.19 14.07 -7.16
C ALA A 146 -9.12 15.01 -7.72
N ASN A 147 -7.96 14.50 -8.12
CA ASN A 147 -6.90 15.32 -8.70
C ASN A 147 -6.28 14.65 -9.93
N PRO A 148 -7.02 14.51 -11.07
CA PRO A 148 -6.71 13.62 -12.18
C PRO A 148 -5.37 13.87 -12.89
N GLU A 149 -4.64 14.92 -12.50
CA GLU A 149 -3.22 15.06 -12.77
C GLU A 149 -2.42 14.68 -11.51
N PRO A 150 -1.52 13.70 -11.60
CA PRO A 150 -0.80 13.40 -12.83
C PRO A 150 -1.10 11.98 -13.37
N THR A 151 -0.60 11.64 -14.57
CA THR A 151 -0.74 10.31 -15.20
C THR A 151 -0.23 9.16 -14.32
N SER A 152 -0.59 7.91 -14.62
CA SER A 152 -0.13 6.73 -13.86
C SER A 152 1.39 6.61 -13.73
N LEU A 153 2.17 7.21 -14.64
CA LEU A 153 3.64 7.28 -14.57
C LEU A 153 4.13 8.37 -13.62
N GLU A 154 3.45 9.52 -13.59
CA GLU A 154 3.77 10.63 -12.72
C GLU A 154 3.32 10.39 -11.27
N HIS A 155 2.36 9.48 -11.05
CA HIS A 155 2.04 8.94 -9.73
C HIS A 155 3.21 8.21 -9.05
N ASN A 156 4.19 7.76 -9.83
CA ASN A 156 5.41 7.13 -9.34
C ASN A 156 6.55 8.15 -9.15
N ASP A 157 6.35 9.43 -9.52
CA ASP A 157 7.30 10.50 -9.25
C ASP A 157 7.17 10.96 -7.80
N VAL A 158 8.23 10.76 -7.02
CA VAL A 158 8.31 11.17 -5.61
C VAL A 158 8.10 12.69 -5.40
N ASN A 159 8.28 13.50 -6.44
CA ASN A 159 8.07 14.94 -6.40
C ASN A 159 6.60 15.34 -6.59
N ILE A 160 5.73 14.40 -7.00
CA ILE A 160 4.31 14.68 -7.23
C ILE A 160 3.46 13.95 -6.19
N VAL A 161 3.03 14.69 -5.17
CA VAL A 161 2.17 14.15 -4.11
C VAL A 161 0.70 14.19 -4.55
N SER A 162 0.25 13.10 -5.18
CA SER A 162 -1.17 12.90 -5.50
C SER A 162 -1.90 12.21 -4.33
N TYR A 163 -3.02 12.77 -3.89
CA TYR A 163 -3.93 12.09 -2.99
C TYR A 163 -5.39 12.48 -3.29
N ASP A 164 -6.29 11.54 -3.05
CA ASP A 164 -7.72 11.76 -3.09
C ASP A 164 -8.29 11.66 -1.68
N ILE A 165 -9.35 12.43 -1.45
CA ILE A 165 -10.07 12.45 -0.18
C ILE A 165 -11.40 11.74 -0.39
N TYR A 166 -11.64 10.69 0.39
CA TYR A 166 -12.86 9.90 0.31
C TYR A 166 -13.68 10.01 1.59
N PRO A 167 -15.01 10.17 1.51
CA PRO A 167 -15.87 9.97 2.67
C PRO A 167 -15.85 8.50 3.08
N VAL A 168 -15.76 8.23 4.39
CA VAL A 168 -15.80 6.87 4.92
C VAL A 168 -17.19 6.55 5.44
N ASN A 169 -17.69 5.38 5.06
CA ASN A 169 -18.87 4.79 5.66
C ASN A 169 -18.43 3.76 6.73
N PHE A 170 -18.88 3.97 7.97
CA PHE A 170 -18.51 3.17 9.15
C PHE A 170 -19.34 1.90 9.31
N THR A 171 -20.30 1.65 8.42
CA THR A 171 -21.14 0.46 8.39
C THR A 171 -20.93 -0.25 7.06
N SER A 172 -19.93 -1.13 7.01
CA SER A 172 -19.66 -1.96 5.82
C SER A 172 -20.88 -2.79 5.45
N THR A 173 -21.18 -2.88 4.16
CA THR A 173 -22.18 -3.81 3.61
C THR A 173 -21.74 -5.27 3.69
N LEU A 174 -20.46 -5.53 3.98
CA LEU A 174 -19.86 -6.84 4.26
C LEU A 174 -19.18 -6.81 5.64
N PRO A 175 -19.96 -6.75 6.74
CA PRO A 175 -19.45 -6.57 8.09
C PRO A 175 -18.58 -7.74 8.56
N GLU A 176 -18.68 -8.91 7.95
CA GLU A 176 -17.81 -10.05 8.21
C GLU A 176 -16.39 -9.86 7.65
N LYS A 177 -16.22 -9.03 6.60
CA LYS A 177 -14.92 -8.79 5.93
C LYS A 177 -14.26 -7.46 6.29
N ALA A 178 -15.04 -6.40 6.47
CA ALA A 178 -14.54 -5.05 6.70
C ALA A 178 -15.40 -4.34 7.74
N SER A 179 -14.78 -3.47 8.55
CA SER A 179 -15.52 -2.64 9.51
C SER A 179 -16.01 -1.33 8.90
N TRP A 180 -15.39 -0.89 7.80
CA TRP A 180 -15.70 0.36 7.11
C TRP A 180 -15.30 0.25 5.64
N TRP A 181 -15.79 1.17 4.82
CA TRP A 181 -15.61 1.16 3.37
C TRP A 181 -15.74 2.54 2.75
N ILE A 182 -15.27 2.66 1.51
CA ILE A 182 -15.41 3.82 0.64
C ILE A 182 -16.35 3.40 -0.49
N GLU A 183 -17.53 4.01 -0.59
CA GLU A 183 -18.58 3.59 -1.54
C GLU A 183 -18.20 3.87 -3.00
N GLU A 184 -17.55 5.00 -3.25
CA GLU A 184 -17.17 5.45 -4.59
C GLU A 184 -15.64 5.56 -4.69
N TYR A 185 -14.95 4.44 -4.55
CA TYR A 185 -13.49 4.41 -4.54
C TYR A 185 -12.90 4.55 -5.95
N PHE A 186 -13.48 3.86 -6.94
CA PHE A 186 -13.05 3.96 -8.33
C PHE A 186 -14.20 3.72 -9.31
N THR A 187 -13.97 4.00 -10.60
CA THR A 187 -14.99 3.89 -11.64
C THR A 187 -14.56 3.01 -12.81
N VAL A 188 -15.49 2.24 -13.37
CA VAL A 188 -15.30 1.47 -14.61
C VAL A 188 -16.47 1.75 -15.53
N GLY A 189 -16.22 2.62 -16.53
CA GLY A 189 -17.29 3.19 -17.35
C GLY A 189 -18.28 3.97 -16.49
N ALA A 190 -19.58 3.65 -16.59
CA ALA A 190 -20.61 4.28 -15.77
C ALA A 190 -20.76 3.67 -14.35
N LYS A 191 -20.01 2.60 -14.03
CA LYS A 191 -20.12 1.91 -12.74
C LYS A 191 -19.19 2.52 -11.71
N LYS A 192 -19.72 2.88 -10.55
CA LYS A 192 -18.94 3.22 -9.36
C LYS A 192 -18.75 1.96 -8.51
N LEU A 193 -17.54 1.77 -8.02
CA LEU A 193 -17.12 0.59 -7.28
C LEU A 193 -16.52 1.01 -5.94
N ALA A 194 -16.78 0.21 -4.93
CA ALA A 194 -16.37 0.50 -3.57
C ALA A 194 -15.02 -0.15 -3.24
N GLY A 195 -14.32 0.41 -2.26
CA GLY A 195 -13.16 -0.18 -1.62
C GLY A 195 -13.48 -0.51 -0.17
N ILE A 196 -13.48 -1.80 0.20
CA ILE A 196 -13.69 -2.22 1.59
C ILE A 196 -12.33 -2.45 2.28
N ALA A 197 -12.14 -1.90 3.49
CA ALA A 197 -10.87 -1.98 4.20
C ALA A 197 -10.70 -3.32 4.92
N VAL A 198 -9.87 -4.20 4.37
CA VAL A 198 -9.72 -5.59 4.86
C VAL A 198 -8.45 -5.83 5.66
N TYR A 199 -7.43 -4.98 5.48
CA TYR A 199 -6.14 -5.12 6.15
C TYR A 199 -5.43 -3.77 6.28
N ALA A 200 -4.67 -3.59 7.35
CA ALA A 200 -3.72 -2.50 7.50
C ALA A 200 -2.36 -3.02 8.00
N LEU A 201 -1.27 -2.52 7.45
CA LEU A 201 0.06 -2.61 8.05
C LEU A 201 0.41 -1.24 8.62
N ILE A 202 0.67 -1.20 9.91
CA ILE A 202 1.07 -0.02 10.66
C ILE A 202 2.58 -0.07 10.88
N ILE A 203 3.28 1.00 10.54
CA ILE A 203 4.71 1.18 10.71
C ILE A 203 4.90 2.37 11.65
N LEU A 204 5.35 2.12 12.88
CA LEU A 204 5.54 3.15 13.89
C LEU A 204 7.02 3.35 14.15
N GLU A 205 7.49 4.60 14.09
CA GLU A 205 8.81 4.97 14.57
C GLU A 205 8.86 4.94 16.10
N ILE A 206 9.82 4.20 16.65
CA ILE A 206 10.08 4.03 18.08
C ILE A 206 11.46 4.62 18.37
N GLY A 207 11.51 5.89 18.76
CA GLY A 207 12.77 6.63 18.97
C GLY A 207 12.57 7.99 19.60
#